data_AF-A0AAW9BJ78-F1
#
_entry.id   AF-A0AAW9BJ78-F1
#
_cell.length_a   1.000
_cell.length_b   1.000
_cell.length_c   1.000
_cell.angle_alpha   90.00
_cell.angle_beta   90.00
_cell.angle_gamma   90.00
#
_symmetry.space_group_name_H-M   'P 1'
#
loop_
_entity.id
_entity.type
_entity.pdbx_description
1 polymer ?
#
loop_
_entity_poly.entity_id
_entity_poly.type
_entity_poly.pdbx_seq_one_letter_code
_entity_poly.pdbx_strand_id
1 'polypeptide(L)'
;MNAINFPISAQVLIPSEDSVSLRIMFNKSENISNSITLRPTQTLTINSVSVTIEQVDSTDLGNWAKFKICASTGELGVLALDLNFMGNEFRIQDTEGVHWHGDEVCFDLPGNSKKELVLWIMNKPSA
;
A
#
# COMPACT_ATOMS: atom_id res chain seq x y z
N MET A 1 17.55 -13.93 -13.20
CA MET A 1 16.95 -13.89 -11.85
C MET A 1 15.47 -13.56 -12.02
N ASN A 2 14.57 -14.37 -11.48
CA ASN A 2 13.14 -14.07 -11.52
C ASN A 2 12.85 -12.99 -10.48
N ALA A 3 12.37 -11.83 -10.93
CA ALA A 3 11.89 -10.77 -10.05
C ALA A 3 10.58 -11.24 -9.39
N ILE A 4 10.49 -11.12 -8.07
CA ILE A 4 9.24 -11.33 -7.35
C ILE A 4 8.48 -10.02 -7.44
N ASN A 5 7.40 -10.04 -8.23
CA ASN A 5 6.44 -8.96 -8.26
C ASN A 5 5.36 -9.29 -7.21
N PHE A 6 5.11 -8.37 -6.29
CA PHE A 6 3.88 -8.38 -5.51
C PHE A 6 2.81 -7.71 -6.36
N PRO A 7 1.81 -8.44 -6.89
CA PRO A 7 0.70 -7.79 -7.55
C PRO A 7 -0.02 -6.93 -6.51
N ILE A 8 0.12 -5.63 -6.63
CA ILE A 8 -0.64 -4.66 -5.85
C ILE A 8 -1.99 -4.49 -6.56
N SER A 9 -3.07 -4.78 -5.85
CA SER A 9 -4.42 -4.53 -6.33
C SER A 9 -5.13 -3.53 -5.42
N ALA A 10 -5.86 -2.60 -6.01
CA ALA A 10 -6.64 -1.59 -5.32
C ALA A 10 -8.14 -1.88 -5.51
N GLN A 11 -8.91 -1.84 -4.42
CA GLN A 11 -10.37 -1.96 -4.43
C GLN A 11 -11.01 -0.73 -3.81
N VAL A 12 -11.93 -0.11 -4.53
CA VAL A 12 -12.78 0.96 -4.00
C VAL A 12 -14.00 0.31 -3.36
N LEU A 13 -14.13 0.44 -2.03
CA LEU A 13 -15.16 -0.26 -1.27
C LEU A 13 -16.46 0.55 -1.19
N ILE A 14 -16.35 1.87 -1.01
CA ILE A 14 -17.49 2.80 -0.95
C ILE A 14 -17.04 4.13 -1.57
N PRO A 15 -17.51 4.48 -2.78
CA PRO A 15 -17.34 5.81 -3.32
C PRO A 15 -18.56 6.69 -3.00
N SER A 16 -18.35 7.79 -2.27
CA SER A 16 -19.24 8.95 -2.27
C SER A 16 -18.48 10.19 -2.75
N GLU A 17 -19.16 11.31 -3.01
CA GLU A 17 -18.52 12.54 -3.52
C GLU A 17 -17.33 12.97 -2.64
N ASP A 18 -17.47 12.81 -1.33
CA ASP A 18 -16.50 13.30 -0.33
C ASP A 18 -15.84 12.18 0.49
N SER A 19 -16.27 10.93 0.37
CA SER A 19 -15.68 9.81 1.12
C SER A 19 -15.25 8.68 0.19
N VAL A 20 -13.97 8.31 0.30
CA VAL A 20 -13.38 7.21 -0.43
C VAL A 20 -12.90 6.18 0.58
N SER A 21 -13.44 4.97 0.50
CA SER A 21 -12.84 3.81 1.16
C SER A 21 -12.04 3.01 0.14
N LEU A 22 -10.75 2.82 0.41
CA LEU A 22 -9.79 2.15 -0.47
C LEU A 22 -9.11 1.01 0.27
N ARG A 23 -9.00 -0.15 -0.38
CA ARG A 23 -8.18 -1.27 0.08
C ARG A 23 -7.08 -1.57 -0.91
N ILE A 24 -5.84 -1.55 -0.44
CA ILE A 24 -4.64 -1.95 -1.18
C ILE A 24 -4.24 -3.34 -0.68
N MET A 25 -4.19 -4.31 -1.57
CA MET A 25 -3.80 -5.69 -1.24
C MET A 25 -2.43 -5.97 -1.83
N PHE A 26 -1.50 -6.38 -0.97
CA PHE A 26 -0.21 -6.92 -1.36
C PHE A 26 -0.37 -8.43 -1.52
N ASN A 27 -0.74 -8.86 -2.73
CA ASN A 27 -1.02 -10.28 -2.96
C ASN A 27 0.25 -11.11 -2.82
N LYS A 28 0.14 -12.23 -2.09
CA LYS A 28 1.19 -13.25 -2.04
C LYS A 28 1.33 -13.88 -3.43
N SER A 29 2.44 -13.62 -4.11
CA SER A 29 2.71 -14.25 -5.41
C SER A 29 3.36 -15.61 -5.22
N GLU A 30 2.71 -16.66 -5.71
CA GLU A 30 3.44 -17.87 -6.11
C GLU A 30 4.08 -17.56 -7.47
N ASN A 31 5.42 -17.44 -7.52
CA ASN A 31 6.24 -17.23 -8.72
C ASN A 31 5.46 -17.02 -10.03
N ILE A 32 4.99 -15.80 -10.28
CA ILE A 32 4.21 -15.52 -11.50
C ILE A 32 5.22 -15.29 -12.63
N SER A 33 5.41 -16.30 -13.47
CA SER A 33 6.36 -16.29 -14.61
C SER A 33 6.06 -15.21 -15.66
N ASN A 34 4.86 -14.60 -15.62
CA ASN A 34 4.40 -13.55 -16.52
C ASN A 34 3.65 -12.45 -15.77
N SER A 35 4.28 -11.87 -14.74
CA SER A 35 3.70 -10.69 -14.09
C SER A 35 3.90 -9.45 -14.96
N ILE A 36 2.82 -8.70 -15.17
CA ILE A 36 2.89 -7.33 -15.69
C ILE A 36 3.78 -6.58 -14.70
N THR A 37 4.94 -6.09 -15.15
CA THR A 37 5.82 -5.25 -14.35
C THR A 37 4.97 -4.07 -13.87
N LEU A 38 4.65 -4.03 -12.57
CA LEU A 38 4.04 -2.84 -12.00
C LEU A 38 5.02 -1.70 -12.26
N ARG A 39 4.50 -0.56 -12.71
CA ARG A 39 5.32 0.65 -12.73
C ARG A 39 5.83 0.87 -11.31
N PRO A 40 7.10 1.27 -11.12
CA PRO A 40 7.66 1.52 -9.79
C PRO A 40 6.79 2.45 -8.94
N THR A 41 6.01 3.32 -9.59
CA THR A 41 5.03 4.18 -8.95
C THR A 41 3.67 4.00 -9.59
N GLN A 42 2.64 3.91 -8.75
CA GLN A 42 1.23 3.89 -9.14
C GLN A 42 0.46 4.93 -8.31
N THR A 43 -0.38 5.71 -8.97
CA THR A 43 -1.24 6.71 -8.31
C THR A 43 -2.69 6.41 -8.64
N LEU A 44 -3.53 6.32 -7.61
CA LEU A 44 -4.97 6.27 -7.71
C LEU A 44 -5.54 7.60 -7.23
N THR A 45 -6.34 8.25 -8.07
CA THR A 45 -7.03 9.50 -7.73
C THR A 45 -8.53 9.30 -7.92
N ILE A 46 -9.30 9.57 -6.87
CA ILE A 46 -10.76 9.51 -6.86
C ILE A 46 -11.26 10.77 -6.16
N ASN A 47 -12.00 11.61 -6.88
CA ASN A 47 -12.45 12.91 -6.39
C ASN A 47 -11.29 13.75 -5.84
N SER A 48 -11.37 14.16 -4.57
CA SER A 48 -10.35 14.94 -3.85
C SER A 48 -9.32 14.06 -3.13
N VAL A 49 -9.35 12.73 -3.31
CA VAL A 49 -8.44 11.78 -2.66
C VAL A 49 -7.40 11.28 -3.66
N SER A 50 -6.15 11.23 -3.24
CA SER A 50 -5.03 10.66 -3.99
C SER A 50 -4.22 9.72 -3.12
N VAL A 51 -3.94 8.51 -3.63
CA VAL A 51 -3.06 7.55 -2.98
C VAL A 51 -2.00 7.11 -3.99
N THR A 52 -0.74 7.34 -3.65
CA THR A 52 0.42 6.94 -4.44
C THR A 52 1.17 5.84 -3.72
N ILE A 53 1.53 4.80 -4.46
CA ILE A 53 2.30 3.66 -4.00
C ILE A 53 3.57 3.61 -4.84
N GLU A 54 4.71 3.75 -4.18
CA GLU A 54 6.03 3.75 -4.81
C GLU A 54 6.84 2.58 -4.25
N GLN A 55 7.31 1.68 -5.11
CA GLN A 55 8.36 0.74 -4.79
C GLN A 55 9.70 1.47 -4.85
N VAL A 56 10.43 1.44 -3.74
CA VAL A 56 11.70 2.14 -3.57
C VAL A 56 12.84 1.15 -3.71
N ASP A 57 13.79 1.43 -4.60
CA ASP A 57 15.03 0.66 -4.70
C ASP A 57 15.87 0.89 -3.44
N SER A 58 15.89 -0.10 -2.54
CA SER A 58 16.59 -0.03 -1.26
C SER A 58 17.12 -1.41 -0.87
N THR A 59 18.31 -1.44 -0.28
CA THR A 59 18.96 -2.65 0.21
C THR A 59 18.95 -2.77 1.73
N ASP A 60 18.24 -1.87 2.44
CA ASP A 60 18.34 -1.68 3.89
C ASP A 60 18.03 -2.96 4.69
N LEU A 61 17.13 -3.81 4.17
CA LEU A 61 16.72 -5.07 4.79
C LEU A 61 17.03 -6.31 3.94
N GLY A 62 17.90 -6.20 2.93
CA GLY A 62 18.30 -7.34 2.10
C GLY A 62 17.17 -7.92 1.26
N ASN A 63 16.56 -9.04 1.69
CA ASN A 63 15.54 -9.80 0.95
C ASN A 63 14.11 -9.21 1.04
N TRP A 64 13.98 -7.92 1.31
CA TRP A 64 12.69 -7.24 1.46
C TRP A 64 12.50 -6.19 0.37
N ALA A 65 11.28 -6.06 -0.15
CA ALA A 65 10.90 -4.96 -1.01
C ALA A 65 10.38 -3.80 -0.16
N LYS A 66 10.90 -2.58 -0.40
CA LYS A 66 10.48 -1.36 0.29
C LYS A 66 9.42 -0.64 -0.52
N PHE A 67 8.38 -0.18 0.15
CA PHE A 67 7.30 0.61 -0.43
C PHE A 67 7.09 1.89 0.38
N LYS A 68 6.76 2.98 -0.32
CA LYS A 68 6.31 4.23 0.26
C LYS A 68 4.89 4.49 -0.24
N ILE A 69 3.96 4.67 0.68
CA ILE A 69 2.57 4.99 0.41
C ILE A 69 2.33 6.43 0.85
N CYS A 70 1.94 7.28 -0.08
CA CYS A 70 1.57 8.66 0.19
C CYS A 70 0.07 8.83 -0.09
N ALA A 71 -0.71 9.13 0.94
CA ALA A 71 -2.13 9.42 0.82
C ALA A 71 -2.39 10.89 1.14
N SER A 72 -3.28 11.52 0.38
CA SER A 72 -3.68 12.91 0.58
C SER A 72 -5.14 13.13 0.23
N THR A 73 -5.78 14.02 0.96
CA THR A 73 -7.17 14.46 0.75
C THR A 73 -7.22 15.97 0.51
N GLY A 74 -8.12 16.41 -0.36
CA GLY A 74 -8.51 17.81 -0.51
C GLY A 74 -9.50 18.26 0.57
N GLU A 75 -10.02 19.47 0.45
CA GLU A 75 -10.80 20.14 1.51
C GLU A 75 -11.98 19.33 2.04
N LEU A 76 -12.76 18.73 1.15
CA LEU A 76 -13.93 17.93 1.50
C LEU A 76 -13.62 16.41 1.51
N GLY A 77 -12.42 16.00 1.12
CA GLY A 77 -12.09 14.59 0.95
C GLY A 77 -11.84 13.89 2.27
N VAL A 78 -12.47 12.74 2.47
CA VAL A 78 -12.20 11.80 3.55
C VAL A 78 -11.76 10.48 2.96
N LEU A 79 -10.67 9.93 3.46
CA LEU A 79 -10.15 8.62 3.05
C LEU A 79 -10.17 7.67 4.23
N ALA A 80 -10.69 6.47 4.03
CA ALA A 80 -10.37 5.30 4.85
C ALA A 80 -9.47 4.37 4.01
N LEU A 81 -8.23 4.14 4.45
CA LEU A 81 -7.27 3.32 3.73
C LEU A 81 -6.94 2.04 4.50
N ASP A 82 -7.20 0.90 3.87
CA ASP A 82 -6.81 -0.42 4.34
C ASP A 82 -5.62 -0.94 3.53
N LEU A 83 -4.55 -1.37 4.20
CA LEU A 83 -3.44 -2.11 3.62
C LEU A 83 -3.54 -3.55 4.09
N ASN A 84 -3.86 -4.47 3.19
CA ASN A 84 -3.96 -5.89 3.49
C ASN A 84 -2.72 -6.63 2.95
N PHE A 85 -2.00 -7.32 3.83
CA PHE A 85 -0.76 -8.00 3.49
C PHE A 85 -0.94 -9.46 3.06
N MET A 86 -2.16 -10.00 3.05
CA MET A 86 -2.53 -11.32 2.52
C MET A 86 -1.60 -12.45 3.04
N GLY A 87 -1.24 -12.41 4.32
CA GLY A 87 -0.34 -13.36 4.97
C GLY A 87 1.14 -13.26 4.57
N ASN A 88 1.56 -12.18 3.91
CA ASN A 88 2.99 -11.88 3.71
C ASN A 88 3.61 -11.38 5.02
N GLU A 89 4.90 -11.66 5.22
CA GLU A 89 5.67 -11.03 6.30
C GLU A 89 5.95 -9.56 5.93
N PHE A 90 5.63 -8.65 6.84
CA PHE A 90 5.72 -7.21 6.59
C PHE A 90 6.29 -6.45 7.81
N ARG A 91 6.84 -5.27 7.53
CA ARG A 91 7.32 -4.30 8.53
C ARG A 91 6.86 -2.92 8.15
N ILE A 92 6.59 -2.07 9.13
CA ILE A 92 6.18 -0.68 8.91
C ILE A 92 7.07 0.23 9.74
N GLN A 93 7.53 1.30 9.12
CA GLN A 93 8.18 2.41 9.80
C GLN A 93 7.11 3.43 10.16
N ASP A 94 7.19 3.91 11.40
CA ASP A 94 6.26 4.86 12.01
C ASP A 94 4.82 4.34 12.04
N THR A 95 4.33 4.10 13.25
CA THR A 95 3.00 3.51 13.49
C THR A 95 2.05 4.52 14.14
N GLU A 96 2.43 5.80 14.20
CA GLU A 96 1.57 6.83 14.74
C GLU A 96 0.29 6.94 13.89
N GLY A 97 -0.88 6.87 14.54
CA GLY A 97 -2.17 7.03 13.89
C GLY A 97 -2.50 5.96 12.84
N VAL A 98 -1.96 4.74 12.98
CA VAL A 98 -2.45 3.57 12.24
C VAL A 98 -3.07 2.56 13.21
N HIS A 99 -4.01 1.77 12.69
CA HIS A 99 -4.73 0.73 13.41
C HIS A 99 -4.40 -0.64 12.82
N TRP A 100 -4.36 -1.67 13.67
CA TRP A 100 -3.96 -3.02 13.28
C TRP A 100 -5.13 -3.98 13.38
N HIS A 101 -5.38 -4.74 12.32
CA HIS A 101 -6.45 -5.73 12.24
C HIS A 101 -5.91 -7.03 11.61
N GLY A 102 -5.27 -7.89 12.42
CA GLY A 102 -4.65 -9.12 11.92
C GLY A 102 -3.45 -8.79 11.03
N ASP A 103 -3.53 -9.16 9.74
CA ASP A 103 -2.56 -8.81 8.70
C ASP A 103 -2.98 -7.59 7.88
N GLU A 104 -3.83 -6.73 8.46
CA GLU A 104 -4.26 -5.46 7.89
C GLU A 104 -3.76 -4.27 8.72
N VAL A 105 -3.41 -3.19 8.03
CA VAL A 105 -3.10 -1.89 8.63
C VAL A 105 -3.99 -0.83 8.03
N CYS A 106 -4.71 -0.13 8.90
CA CYS A 106 -5.76 0.80 8.51
C CYS A 106 -5.43 2.20 9.04
N PHE A 107 -5.80 3.24 8.29
CA PHE A 107 -5.86 4.60 8.82
C PHE A 107 -6.85 5.45 8.04
N ASP A 108 -7.38 6.45 8.73
CA ASP A 108 -8.28 7.44 8.14
C ASP A 108 -7.55 8.77 7.96
N LEU A 109 -7.89 9.48 6.88
CA LEU A 109 -7.49 10.87 6.65
C LEU A 109 -8.74 11.75 6.53
N PRO A 110 -8.90 12.77 7.39
CA PRO A 110 -9.94 13.77 7.22
C PRO A 110 -9.56 14.75 6.09
N GLY A 111 -10.42 15.73 5.81
CA GLY A 111 -10.16 16.78 4.80
C GLY A 111 -8.84 17.52 5.01
N ASN A 112 -8.24 17.96 3.91
CA ASN A 112 -6.97 18.70 3.88
C ASN A 112 -5.81 18.02 4.63
N SER A 113 -5.77 16.69 4.62
CA SER A 113 -4.78 15.91 5.35
C SER A 113 -3.88 15.12 4.42
N LYS A 114 -2.70 14.78 4.92
CA LYS A 114 -1.75 13.90 4.23
C LYS A 114 -1.10 12.95 5.21
N LYS A 115 -0.77 11.76 4.74
CA LYS A 115 0.03 10.80 5.48
C LYS A 115 0.95 10.04 4.55
N GLU A 116 2.15 9.81 5.04
CA GLU A 116 3.14 8.95 4.41
C GLU A 116 3.32 7.71 5.31
N LEU A 117 3.42 6.55 4.68
CA LEU A 117 3.74 5.30 5.34
C LEU A 117 4.84 4.59 4.56
N VAL A 118 5.90 4.18 5.26
CA VAL A 118 6.98 3.39 4.67
C VAL A 118 6.87 1.98 5.21
N LEU A 119 6.86 1.00 4.31
CA LEU A 119 6.71 -0.40 4.68
C LEU A 119 7.65 -1.29 3.88
N TRP A 120 7.90 -2.48 4.41
CA TRP A 120 8.67 -3.53 3.76
C TRP A 120 7.85 -4.81 3.72
N ILE A 121 7.99 -5.56 2.63
CA ILE A 121 7.37 -6.87 2.47
C ILE A 121 8.46 -7.87 2.08
N MET A 122 8.52 -9.00 2.76
CA MET A 122 9.57 -10.00 2.53
C MET A 122 9.40 -10.67 1.17
N ASN A 123 10.41 -10.58 0.28
CA ASN A 123 10.38 -11.19 -1.06
C ASN A 123 10.47 -12.72 -0.99
N LYS A 124 11.28 -13.26 -0.08
CA LYS A 124 11.46 -14.71 0.13
C LYS A 124 11.68 -15.01 1.60
N PRO A 125 11.00 -16.01 2.18
CA PRO A 125 11.41 -16.57 3.47
C PRO A 125 12.88 -16.98 3.40
N SER A 126 13.65 -16.66 4.44
CA SER A 126 14.96 -17.28 4.67
C SER A 126 14.75 -18.80 4.70
N ALA A 127 15.55 -19.54 3.92
CA ALA A 127 15.56 -20.99 3.95
C ALA A 127 15.97 -21.53 5.32
#